data_AF-A0A7Y5M952-F1
#
_entry.id   AF-A0A7Y5M952-F1
#
_cell.length_a   1.000
_cell.length_b   1.000
_cell.length_c   1.000
_cell.angle_alpha   90.00
_cell.angle_beta   90.00
_cell.angle_gamma   90.00
#
_symmetry.space_group_name_H-M   'P 1'
#
loop_
_entity.id
_entity.type
_entity.pdbx_description
1 polymer ?
#
loop_
_entity_poly.entity_id
_entity_poly.type
_entity_poly.pdbx_seq_one_letter_code
_entity_poly.pdbx_strand_id
1 'polypeptide(L)'
;MNPDALARLRSVLQTHVDQGLLPGAVALVHHRGRTVLHEAVGHQRPPSAEAAAPAMAPDTVFRIYSMTKPIASLVAMMAMEEGRLLLSHPVAHYLPAFAAQQVYDPTTGATTPAPREATVHDLLRHTAGLSYAWDLGTVPDA
;
A
#
# COMPACT_ATOMS: atom_id res chain seq x y z
N MET A 1 -17.44 4.98 -23.49
CA MET A 1 -17.26 5.55 -22.13
C MET A 1 -18.52 6.31 -21.81
N ASN A 2 -19.09 6.13 -20.62
CA ASN A 2 -20.36 6.74 -20.25
C ASN A 2 -20.09 8.08 -19.52
N PRO A 3 -20.39 9.25 -20.14
CA PRO A 3 -20.14 10.56 -19.53
C PRO A 3 -20.89 10.75 -18.19
N ASP A 4 -22.12 10.23 -18.10
CA ASP A 4 -22.91 10.31 -16.88
C ASP A 4 -22.25 9.55 -15.73
N ALA A 5 -21.51 8.47 -16.02
CA ALA A 5 -20.75 7.75 -15.00
C ALA A 5 -19.58 8.58 -14.44
N LEU A 6 -18.90 9.37 -15.27
CA LEU A 6 -17.82 10.26 -14.83
C LEU A 6 -18.36 11.41 -13.99
N ALA A 7 -19.46 12.03 -14.43
CA ALA A 7 -20.15 13.07 -13.66
C ALA A 7 -20.66 12.53 -12.31
N ARG A 8 -21.18 11.29 -12.28
CA ARG A 8 -21.57 10.62 -11.03
C ARG A 8 -20.39 10.41 -10.09
N LEU A 9 -19.21 10.02 -10.57
CA LEU A 9 -18.03 9.84 -9.73
C LEU A 9 -17.67 11.14 -8.99
N ARG A 10 -17.61 12.26 -9.72
CA ARG A 10 -17.38 13.58 -9.12
C ARG A 10 -18.44 13.93 -8.08
N SER A 11 -19.72 13.74 -8.42
CA SER A 11 -20.84 14.02 -7.53
C SER A 11 -20.76 13.20 -6.23
N VAL A 12 -20.45 11.91 -6.32
CA VAL A 12 -20.26 11.04 -5.15
C VAL A 12 -19.13 11.56 -4.25
N LEU A 13 -17.98 11.92 -4.82
CA LEU A 13 -16.87 12.45 -4.03
C LEU A 13 -17.24 13.78 -3.35
N GLN A 14 -17.93 14.67 -4.06
CA GLN A 14 -18.43 15.93 -3.49
C GLN A 14 -19.40 15.66 -2.34
N THR A 15 -20.35 14.74 -2.49
CA THR A 15 -21.28 14.35 -1.42
C THR A 15 -20.54 13.85 -0.18
N HIS A 16 -19.46 13.05 -0.33
CA HIS A 16 -18.66 12.59 0.82
C HIS A 16 -17.93 13.75 1.52
N VAL A 17 -17.50 14.76 0.77
CA VAL A 17 -16.92 15.99 1.33
C VAL A 17 -17.98 16.80 2.07
N ASP A 18 -19.16 17.00 1.47
CA ASP A 18 -20.26 17.77 2.06
C ASP A 18 -20.80 17.11 3.33
N GLN A 19 -20.75 15.76 3.40
CA GLN A 19 -21.11 14.97 4.59
C GLN A 19 -20.00 14.89 5.64
N GLY A 20 -18.81 15.44 5.38
CA GLY A 20 -17.67 15.41 6.30
C GLY A 20 -17.01 14.03 6.44
N LEU A 21 -17.28 13.08 5.54
CA LEU A 21 -16.66 11.75 5.52
C LEU A 21 -15.21 11.80 5.03
N LEU A 22 -14.90 12.77 4.17
CA LEU A 22 -13.56 13.05 3.65
C LEU A 22 -13.32 14.56 3.68
N PRO A 23 -12.10 15.04 3.97
CA PRO A 23 -11.79 16.46 3.83
C PRO A 23 -11.75 16.90 2.36
N GLY A 24 -11.36 15.99 1.46
CA GLY A 24 -11.22 16.20 0.03
C GLY A 24 -10.72 14.95 -0.68
N ALA A 25 -10.77 14.95 -2.01
CA ALA A 25 -10.34 13.82 -2.83
C ALA A 25 -9.86 14.29 -4.21
N VAL A 26 -9.02 13.46 -4.85
CA VAL A 26 -8.63 13.59 -6.25
C VAL A 26 -8.99 12.28 -6.96
N ALA A 27 -9.59 12.38 -8.14
CA ALA A 27 -9.87 11.23 -9.01
C ALA A 27 -9.25 11.41 -10.39
N LEU A 28 -8.49 10.40 -10.81
CA LEU A 28 -7.91 10.29 -12.14
C LEU A 28 -8.47 9.04 -12.82
N VAL A 29 -9.02 9.20 -14.03
CA VAL A 29 -9.38 8.07 -14.89
C VAL A 29 -8.63 8.21 -16.21
N HIS A 30 -7.81 7.21 -16.51
CA HIS A 30 -7.09 7.09 -17.76
C HIS A 30 -7.58 5.85 -18.51
N HIS A 31 -8.01 6.02 -19.76
CA HIS A 31 -8.58 4.93 -20.55
C HIS A 31 -8.23 5.10 -22.03
N ARG A 32 -7.68 4.05 -22.63
CA ARG A 32 -7.24 4.00 -24.04
C ARG A 32 -6.30 5.16 -24.41
N GLY A 33 -5.27 5.39 -23.59
CA GLY A 33 -4.26 6.42 -23.86
C GLY A 33 -4.72 7.86 -23.62
N ARG A 34 -5.91 8.08 -23.04
CA ARG A 34 -6.44 9.41 -22.77
C ARG A 34 -6.88 9.53 -21.32
N THR A 35 -6.53 10.66 -20.71
CA THR A 35 -7.11 11.07 -19.43
C THR A 35 -8.49 11.64 -19.69
N VAL A 36 -9.49 11.05 -19.06
CA VAL A 36 -10.91 11.37 -19.27
C VAL A 36 -11.58 11.95 -18.03
N LEU A 37 -10.88 11.90 -16.89
CA LEU A 37 -11.21 12.60 -15.66
C LEU A 37 -9.90 12.90 -14.93
N HIS A 38 -9.72 14.12 -14.45
CA HIS A 38 -8.68 14.48 -13.51
C HIS A 38 -9.17 15.66 -12.68
N GLU A 39 -9.85 15.36 -11.58
CA GLU A 39 -10.59 16.36 -10.81
C GLU A 39 -10.30 16.24 -9.32
N ALA A 40 -10.35 17.38 -8.64
CA ALA A 40 -10.19 17.52 -7.21
C ALA A 40 -11.46 18.13 -6.59
N VAL A 41 -11.83 17.68 -5.39
CA VAL A 41 -12.92 18.23 -4.58
C VAL A 41 -12.47 18.41 -3.13
N GLY A 42 -13.05 19.40 -2.45
CA GLY A 42 -12.77 19.68 -1.04
C GLY A 42 -11.38 20.26 -0.77
N HIS A 43 -10.80 19.90 0.38
CA HIS A 43 -9.59 20.46 0.93
C HIS A 43 -8.60 19.38 1.35
N GLN A 44 -7.32 19.73 1.48
CA GLN A 44 -6.25 18.79 1.82
C GLN A 44 -6.30 18.28 3.26
N ARG A 45 -7.05 18.97 4.13
CA ARG A 45 -7.28 18.63 5.53
C ARG A 45 -8.66 19.12 5.96
N PRO A 46 -9.22 18.61 7.08
CA PRO A 46 -10.42 19.20 7.64
C PRO A 46 -10.20 20.70 7.93
N PRO A 47 -11.20 21.55 7.66
CA PRO A 47 -11.13 22.95 8.07
C PRO A 47 -11.06 23.03 9.60
N SER A 48 -10.26 23.96 10.11
CA SER A 48 -10.13 24.24 11.55
C SER A 48 -10.39 25.73 11.81
N ALA A 49 -10.75 26.08 13.05
CA ALA A 49 -10.97 27.46 13.46
C ALA A 49 -9.69 28.32 13.37
N GLU A 50 -8.52 27.69 13.39
CA GLU A 50 -7.21 28.34 13.46
C GLU A 50 -6.68 28.75 12.08
N ALA A 51 -7.02 28.01 11.02
CA ALA A 51 -6.57 28.30 9.67
C ALA A 51 -7.40 27.59 8.59
N ALA A 52 -7.70 28.32 7.51
CA ALA A 52 -8.32 27.75 6.31
C ALA A 52 -7.49 26.57 5.77
N ALA A 53 -8.16 25.45 5.48
CA ALA A 53 -7.51 24.31 4.85
C ALA A 53 -7.20 24.64 3.38
N PRO A 54 -5.99 24.31 2.87
CA PRO A 54 -5.71 24.46 1.45
C PRO A 54 -6.71 23.68 0.61
N ALA A 55 -7.15 24.27 -0.51
CA ALA A 55 -7.99 23.58 -1.48
C ALA A 55 -7.27 22.32 -2.01
N MET A 56 -8.05 21.28 -2.28
CA MET A 56 -7.51 20.09 -2.94
C MET A 56 -7.14 20.44 -4.38
N ALA A 57 -5.95 20.02 -4.82
CA ALA A 57 -5.49 20.17 -6.19
C ALA A 57 -5.14 18.80 -6.79
N PRO A 58 -5.19 18.63 -8.12
CA PRO A 58 -4.82 17.37 -8.77
C PRO A 58 -3.38 16.91 -8.49
N ASP A 59 -2.48 17.83 -8.13
CA ASP A 59 -1.08 17.60 -7.79
C ASP A 59 -0.78 17.61 -6.28
N THR A 60 -1.83 17.59 -5.43
CA THR A 60 -1.66 17.45 -3.98
C THR A 60 -0.81 16.20 -3.67
N VAL A 61 0.17 16.36 -2.78
CA VAL A 61 0.99 15.24 -2.30
C VAL A 61 0.25 14.45 -1.22
N PHE A 62 0.04 13.16 -1.47
CA PHE A 62 -0.59 12.24 -0.52
C PHE A 62 0.44 11.29 0.12
N ARG A 63 0.19 10.91 1.37
CA ARG A 63 0.82 9.73 1.97
C ARG A 63 0.10 8.49 1.42
N ILE A 64 0.80 7.72 0.60
CA ILE A 64 0.20 6.60 -0.15
C ILE A 64 0.27 5.24 0.56
N TYR A 65 0.96 5.16 1.71
CA TYR A 65 1.08 3.97 2.54
C TYR A 65 1.38 2.69 1.73
N SER A 66 0.53 1.67 1.85
CA SER A 66 0.71 0.38 1.16
C SER A 66 0.74 0.47 -0.36
N MET A 67 0.28 1.56 -0.99
CA MET A 67 0.43 1.77 -2.43
C MET A 67 1.90 1.97 -2.86
N THR A 68 2.83 2.10 -1.91
CA THR A 68 4.27 2.00 -2.19
C THR A 68 4.69 0.58 -2.59
N LYS A 69 3.96 -0.48 -2.20
CA LYS A 69 4.33 -1.88 -2.46
C LYS A 69 4.51 -2.19 -3.95
N PRO A 70 3.58 -1.83 -4.88
CA PRO A 70 3.81 -2.01 -6.32
C PRO A 70 5.09 -1.35 -6.85
N ILE A 71 5.50 -0.19 -6.30
CA ILE A 71 6.75 0.48 -6.69
C ILE A 71 7.95 -0.36 -6.23
N ALA A 72 7.94 -0.84 -4.99
CA ALA A 72 8.99 -1.72 -4.49
C ALA A 72 9.06 -3.04 -5.27
N SER A 73 7.91 -3.63 -5.62
CA SER A 73 7.84 -4.82 -6.47
C SER A 73 8.41 -4.56 -7.87
N LEU A 74 8.10 -3.42 -8.49
CA LEU A 74 8.69 -3.03 -9.77
C LEU A 74 10.23 -2.99 -9.70
N VAL A 75 10.78 -2.35 -8.67
CA VAL A 75 12.24 -2.28 -8.45
C VAL A 75 12.84 -3.68 -8.26
N ALA A 76 12.17 -4.57 -7.52
CA ALA A 76 12.61 -5.95 -7.37
C ALA A 76 12.60 -6.73 -8.71
N MET A 77 11.58 -6.52 -9.54
CA MET A 77 11.50 -7.14 -10.87
C MET A 77 12.58 -6.61 -11.81
N MET A 78 12.89 -5.31 -11.79
CA MET A 78 14.01 -4.74 -12.55
C MET A 78 15.35 -5.36 -12.11
N ALA A 79 15.58 -5.48 -10.80
CA ALA A 79 16.78 -6.14 -10.28
C ALA A 79 16.86 -7.62 -10.72
N MET A 80 15.72 -8.29 -10.88
CA MET A 80 15.67 -9.65 -11.41
C MET A 80 16.04 -9.71 -12.90
N GLU A 81 15.50 -8.81 -13.70
CA GLU A 81 15.83 -8.68 -15.13
C GLU A 81 17.32 -8.38 -15.35
N GLU A 82 17.93 -7.61 -14.44
CA GLU A 82 19.38 -7.33 -14.42
C GLU A 82 20.23 -8.51 -13.90
N GLY A 83 19.62 -9.63 -13.49
CA GLY A 83 20.33 -10.79 -12.94
C GLY A 83 20.93 -10.57 -11.55
N ARG A 84 20.52 -9.51 -10.84
CA ARG A 84 21.02 -9.15 -9.50
C ARG A 84 20.18 -9.75 -8.37
N LEU A 85 19.00 -10.26 -8.71
CA LEU A 85 18.04 -10.87 -7.80
C LEU A 85 17.37 -12.05 -8.51
N LEU A 86 17.10 -13.13 -7.80
CA LEU A 86 16.33 -14.26 -8.29
C LEU A 86 15.17 -14.52 -7.33
N LEU A 87 13.95 -14.55 -7.85
CA LEU A 87 12.74 -14.70 -7.05
C LEU A 87 12.68 -16.05 -6.31
N SER A 88 13.32 -17.08 -6.86
CA SER A 88 13.39 -18.42 -6.29
C SER A 88 14.43 -18.55 -5.18
N HIS A 89 15.36 -17.59 -5.03
CA HIS A 89 16.36 -17.66 -3.97
C HIS A 89 15.72 -17.41 -2.60
N PRO A 90 16.22 -18.09 -1.54
CA PRO A 90 15.92 -17.72 -0.17
C PRO A 90 16.24 -16.25 0.09
N VAL A 91 15.42 -15.56 0.87
CA VAL A 91 15.70 -14.17 1.30
C VAL A 91 17.04 -14.09 2.03
N ALA A 92 17.36 -15.13 2.81
CA ALA A 92 18.63 -15.28 3.53
C ALA A 92 19.88 -15.16 2.64
N HIS A 93 19.77 -15.43 1.34
CA HIS A 93 20.86 -15.23 0.38
C HIS A 93 21.26 -13.77 0.24
N TYR A 94 20.29 -12.84 0.31
CA TYR A 94 20.53 -11.39 0.19
C TYR A 94 20.54 -10.69 1.55
N LEU A 95 19.83 -11.24 2.52
CA LEU A 95 19.69 -10.71 3.87
C LEU A 95 19.90 -11.84 4.90
N PRO A 96 21.15 -12.10 5.34
CA PRO A 96 21.46 -13.24 6.21
C PRO A 96 20.68 -13.27 7.53
N ALA A 97 20.23 -12.11 8.04
CA ALA A 97 19.36 -12.03 9.22
C ALA A 97 18.00 -12.72 9.04
N PHE A 98 17.63 -13.03 7.80
CA PHE A 98 16.41 -13.78 7.45
C PHE A 98 16.61 -15.30 7.49
N ALA A 99 17.80 -15.80 7.83
CA ALA A 99 18.05 -17.23 8.02
C ALA A 99 17.35 -17.75 9.30
N ALA A 100 17.08 -19.06 9.34
CA ALA A 100 16.58 -19.78 10.51
C ALA A 100 15.36 -19.14 11.22
N GLN A 101 14.47 -18.51 10.45
CA GLN A 101 13.26 -17.88 10.98
C GLN A 101 12.45 -18.87 11.83
N GLN A 102 11.86 -18.35 12.89
CA GLN A 102 10.95 -19.08 13.74
C GLN A 102 9.52 -18.60 13.47
N VAL A 103 8.56 -19.51 13.61
CA VAL A 103 7.13 -19.24 13.57
C VAL A 103 6.62 -19.21 15.01
N TYR A 104 6.00 -18.10 15.37
CA TYR A 104 5.39 -17.92 16.68
C TYR A 104 3.95 -18.44 16.69
N ASP A 105 3.61 -19.23 17.70
CA ASP A 105 2.24 -19.64 17.99
C ASP A 105 1.68 -18.80 19.15
N PRO A 106 0.73 -17.90 18.90
CA PRO A 106 0.16 -17.05 19.95
C PRO A 106 -0.72 -17.80 20.94
N THR A 107 -1.16 -19.03 20.62
CA THR A 107 -1.98 -19.85 21.52
C THR A 107 -1.14 -20.46 22.62
N THR A 108 0.05 -20.94 22.27
CA THR A 108 0.97 -21.61 23.19
C THR A 108 2.10 -20.72 23.69
N GLY A 109 2.36 -19.60 23.01
CA GLY A 109 3.50 -18.71 23.25
C GLY A 109 4.84 -19.29 22.79
N ALA A 110 4.84 -20.45 22.14
CA ALA A 110 6.04 -21.13 21.68
C ALA A 110 6.51 -20.59 20.32
N THR A 111 7.78 -20.81 20.02
CA THR A 111 8.35 -20.62 18.68
C THR A 111 8.84 -21.96 18.15
N THR A 112 8.65 -22.19 16.85
CA THR A 112 9.13 -23.39 16.16
C THR A 112 9.84 -23.02 14.87
N PRO A 113 10.83 -23.80 14.40
CA PRO A 113 11.52 -23.48 13.17
C PRO A 113 10.58 -23.42 11.97
N ALA A 114 10.75 -22.42 11.09
CA ALA A 114 10.02 -22.37 9.85
C ALA A 114 10.30 -23.65 9.01
N PRO A 115 9.27 -24.27 8.39
CA PRO A 115 9.42 -25.55 7.70
C PRO A 115 10.24 -25.45 6.40
N ARG A 116 10.45 -24.23 5.91
CA ARG A 116 11.31 -23.89 4.78
C ARG A 116 11.74 -22.43 4.89
N GLU A 117 12.83 -22.07 4.23
CA GLU A 117 13.18 -20.66 4.05
C GLU A 117 12.16 -19.95 3.16
N ALA A 118 11.85 -18.69 3.49
CA ALA A 118 11.06 -17.83 2.62
C ALA A 118 11.91 -17.44 1.41
N THR A 119 11.31 -17.47 0.23
CA THR A 119 11.92 -16.97 -1.00
C THR A 119 11.58 -15.50 -1.21
N VAL A 120 12.31 -14.82 -2.10
CA VAL A 120 11.95 -13.46 -2.50
C VAL A 120 10.54 -13.42 -3.13
N HIS A 121 10.15 -14.46 -3.88
CA HIS A 121 8.78 -14.58 -4.40
C HIS A 121 7.74 -14.60 -3.29
N ASP A 122 8.02 -15.27 -2.17
CA ASP A 122 7.09 -15.32 -1.04
C ASP A 122 6.89 -13.93 -0.40
N LEU A 123 7.92 -13.08 -0.37
CA LEU A 123 7.79 -11.69 0.07
C LEU A 123 6.85 -10.90 -0.84
N LEU A 124 7.04 -10.97 -2.16
CA LEU A 124 6.29 -10.17 -3.14
C LEU A 124 4.80 -10.52 -3.19
N ARG A 125 4.42 -11.74 -2.78
CA ARG A 125 3.02 -12.21 -2.75
C ARG A 125 2.46 -12.39 -1.33
N HIS A 126 3.16 -11.90 -0.31
CA HIS A 126 2.72 -11.97 1.10
C HIS A 126 2.44 -13.39 1.61
N THR A 127 3.37 -14.33 1.35
CA THR A 127 3.28 -15.74 1.79
C THR A 127 4.53 -16.22 2.53
N ALA A 128 5.38 -15.28 2.96
CA ALA A 128 6.59 -15.55 3.73
C ALA A 128 6.34 -15.81 5.23
N GLY A 129 5.09 -15.75 5.69
CA GLY A 129 4.73 -15.89 7.10
C GLY A 129 4.93 -14.63 7.95
N LEU A 130 5.25 -13.49 7.31
CA LEU A 130 5.37 -12.20 7.98
C LEU A 130 4.00 -11.55 8.18
N SER A 131 3.75 -11.06 9.38
CA SER A 131 2.59 -10.24 9.74
C SER A 131 3.00 -8.82 10.10
N TYR A 132 2.05 -7.98 10.49
CA TYR A 132 2.32 -6.67 11.09
C TYR A 132 2.22 -6.72 12.62
N ALA A 133 2.97 -5.87 13.31
CA ALA A 133 3.00 -5.79 14.78
C ALA A 133 1.65 -5.44 15.44
N TRP A 134 0.69 -4.92 14.67
CA TRP A 134 -0.67 -4.63 15.15
C TRP A 134 -1.64 -5.80 14.92
N ASP A 135 -1.18 -6.91 14.33
CA ASP A 135 -1.97 -8.12 14.23
C ASP A 135 -1.99 -8.84 15.59
N LEU A 136 -3.17 -9.33 16.00
CA LEU A 136 -3.29 -10.08 17.26
C LEU A 136 -2.40 -11.33 17.19
N GLY A 137 -1.46 -11.45 18.13
CA GLY A 137 -0.59 -12.62 18.23
C GLY A 137 0.81 -12.48 17.62
N THR A 138 1.35 -11.27 17.49
CA THR A 138 2.79 -11.11 17.23
C THR A 138 3.65 -11.41 18.47
N VAL A 139 4.90 -11.80 18.24
CA VAL A 139 5.90 -11.98 19.31
C VAL A 139 5.97 -10.67 20.12
N PRO A 140 5.75 -10.69 21.45
CA PRO A 140 5.95 -9.51 22.28
C PRO A 140 7.37 -8.97 22.07
N ASP A 141 7.53 -7.64 22.10
CA ASP A 141 8.86 -7.03 22.07
C ASP A 141 9.73 -7.65 23.18
N ALA A 142 10.91 -8.13 22.80
CA ALA A 142 11.89 -8.74 23.71
C ALA A 142 12.63 -7.68 24.54
#